data_AF-A0A1H9VAI9-F1
#
_entry.id   AF-A0A1H9VAI9-F1
#
_cell.length_a   1.000
_cell.length_b   1.000
_cell.length_c   1.000
_cell.angle_alpha   90.00
_cell.angle_beta   90.00
_cell.angle_gamma   90.00
#
_symmetry.space_group_name_H-M   'P 1'
#
loop_
_entity.id
_entity.type
_entity.pdbx_description
1 polymer ?
#
loop_
_entity_poly.entity_id
_entity_poly.type
_entity_poly.pdbx_seq_one_letter_code
_entity_poly.pdbx_strand_id
1 'polypeptide(L)'
;MPFAIGYGIAILGAIVASQLSKGKTKKRKYIVWGITLMVAISPFLSFALGLTYAVIEKSGFAALIAFYIFPVIFLIGLIMLLVGIFKKNETE
;
A
#
# COMPACT_ATOMS: atom_id res chain seq x y z
N MET A 1 16.42 -6.85 11.69
CA MET A 1 16.26 -7.40 10.34
C MET A 1 15.61 -6.34 9.43
N PRO A 2 16.10 -6.13 8.19
CA PRO A 2 15.67 -5.04 7.31
C PRO A 2 14.17 -5.04 6.96
N PHE A 3 13.51 -6.20 6.91
CA PHE A 3 12.07 -6.29 6.66
C PHE A 3 11.19 -5.66 7.76
N ALA A 4 11.68 -5.51 9.00
CA ALA A 4 10.95 -4.84 10.08
C ALA A 4 10.66 -3.36 9.77
N ILE A 5 11.61 -2.69 9.09
CA ILE A 5 11.44 -1.30 8.67
C ILE A 5 10.34 -1.21 7.60
N GLY A 6 10.31 -2.15 6.66
CA GLY A 6 9.26 -2.20 5.63
C GLY A 6 7.86 -2.36 6.21
N TYR A 7 7.68 -3.29 7.16
CA TYR A 7 6.41 -3.42 7.89
C TYR A 7 6.08 -2.14 8.68
N GLY A 8 7.06 -1.55 9.36
CA GLY A 8 6.88 -0.31 10.12
C GLY A 8 6.37 0.85 9.25
N ILE A 9 6.99 1.07 8.09
CA ILE A 9 6.57 2.15 7.17
C ILE A 9 5.18 1.87 6.59
N ALA A 10 4.87 0.62 6.21
CA ALA A 10 3.54 0.27 5.71
C ALA A 10 2.45 0.51 6.76
N ILE A 11 2.70 0.13 8.02
CA ILE A 11 1.78 0.37 9.15
C ILE A 11 1.63 1.87 9.42
N LEU A 12 2.73 2.63 9.46
CA LEU A 12 2.69 4.08 9.64
C LEU A 12 1.89 4.76 8.52
N GLY A 13 2.10 4.35 7.26
CA GLY A 13 1.33 4.82 6.12
C GLY A 13 -0.17 4.57 6.29
N ALA A 14 -0.56 3.37 6.73
CA ALA A 14 -1.95 3.04 7.02
C ALA A 14 -2.55 3.85 8.17
N ILE A 15 -1.79 4.10 9.25
CA ILE A 15 -2.22 4.95 10.38
C ILE A 15 -2.48 6.38 9.89
N VAL A 16 -1.54 6.95 9.16
CA VAL A 16 -1.65 8.31 8.61
C VAL A 16 -2.86 8.40 7.66
N ALA A 17 -3.03 7.43 6.77
CA ALA A 17 -4.18 7.36 5.87
C ALA A 17 -5.52 7.27 6.60
N SER A 18 -5.57 6.48 7.67
CA SER A 18 -6.75 6.35 8.53
C SER A 18 -7.10 7.70 9.18
N GLN A 19 -6.12 8.41 9.74
CA GLN A 19 -6.34 9.74 10.32
C GLN A 19 -6.81 10.76 9.27
N LEU A 20 -6.19 10.80 8.09
CA LEU A 20 -6.57 11.67 6.98
C LEU A 20 -7.97 11.36 6.41
N SER A 21 -8.47 10.14 6.64
CA SER A 21 -9.76 9.66 6.17
C SER A 21 -10.92 9.93 7.16
N LYS A 22 -10.63 10.20 8.44
CA LYS A 22 -11.67 10.42 9.47
C LYS A 22 -12.52 11.66 9.16
N GLY A 23 -13.84 11.50 9.22
CA GLY A 23 -14.80 12.57 8.95
C GLY A 23 -14.79 13.11 7.52
N LYS A 24 -14.14 12.43 6.57
CA LYS A 24 -14.08 12.87 5.16
C LYS A 24 -15.06 12.10 4.28
N THR A 25 -15.44 12.71 3.17
CA THR A 25 -16.31 12.10 2.15
C THR A 25 -15.69 10.83 1.59
N LYS A 26 -16.53 9.92 1.07
CA LYS A 26 -16.06 8.68 0.44
C LYS A 26 -15.02 8.96 -0.65
N LYS A 27 -15.23 10.01 -1.45
CA LYS A 27 -14.29 10.50 -2.47
C LYS A 27 -12.87 10.69 -1.93
N ARG A 28 -12.74 11.48 -0.86
CA ARG A 28 -11.43 11.78 -0.25
C ARG A 28 -10.80 10.54 0.36
N LYS A 29 -11.59 9.63 0.95
CA LYS A 29 -11.07 8.35 1.47
C LYS A 29 -10.44 7.51 0.35
N TYR A 30 -11.10 7.38 -0.80
CA TYR A 30 -10.55 6.65 -1.95
C TYR A 30 -9.24 7.25 -2.46
N ILE A 31 -9.15 8.58 -2.56
CA ILE A 31 -7.91 9.27 -2.98
C ILE A 31 -6.78 9.02 -1.97
N VAL A 32 -7.04 9.24 -0.68
CA VAL A 32 -6.04 9.06 0.38
C VAL A 32 -5.52 7.63 0.40
N TRP A 33 -6.43 6.64 0.43
CA TRP A 33 -6.03 5.24 0.44
C TRP A 33 -5.35 4.79 -0.85
N GLY A 34 -5.78 5.30 -2.01
CA GLY A 34 -5.11 5.01 -3.28
C GLY A 34 -3.65 5.46 -3.27
N ILE A 35 -3.39 6.71 -2.88
CA ILE A 35 -2.02 7.25 -2.77
C ILE A 35 -1.21 6.48 -1.72
N THR A 36 -1.78 6.22 -0.54
CA THR A 36 -1.09 5.46 0.50
C THR A 36 -0.73 4.05 0.05
N LEU A 37 -1.63 3.36 -0.65
CA LEU A 37 -1.36 2.04 -1.21
C LEU A 37 -0.23 2.07 -2.24
N MET A 38 -0.21 3.09 -3.11
CA MET A 38 0.78 3.19 -4.17
C MET A 38 2.18 3.57 -3.65
N VAL A 39 2.26 4.54 -2.74
CA VAL A 39 3.53 5.19 -2.36
C VAL A 39 4.12 4.58 -1.09
N ALA A 40 3.29 4.23 -0.11
CA ALA A 40 3.74 3.69 1.16
C ALA A 40 3.58 2.16 1.21
N ILE A 41 2.37 1.65 1.11
CA ILE A 41 2.15 0.23 1.42
C ILE A 41 2.77 -0.67 0.36
N SER A 42 2.53 -0.42 -0.93
CA SER A 42 2.98 -1.29 -2.02
C SER A 42 4.50 -1.56 -2.00
N PRO A 43 5.39 -0.56 -2.09
CA PRO A 43 6.83 -0.83 -2.10
C PRO A 43 7.31 -1.43 -0.78
N PHE A 44 6.93 -0.86 0.36
CA PHE A 44 7.50 -1.29 1.64
C PHE A 44 6.99 -2.66 2.09
N LEU A 45 5.72 -2.98 1.84
CA LEU A 45 5.14 -4.27 2.19
C LEU A 45 5.60 -5.38 1.24
N SER A 46 5.71 -5.12 -0.06
CA SER A 46 6.17 -6.14 -1.01
C SER A 46 7.62 -6.56 -0.74
N PHE A 47 8.51 -5.60 -0.49
CA PHE A 47 9.90 -5.88 -0.14
C PHE A 47 10.02 -6.56 1.24
N ALA A 48 9.22 -6.15 2.22
CA ALA A 48 9.20 -6.80 3.53
C ALA A 48 8.80 -8.28 3.41
N LEU A 49 7.72 -8.57 2.68
CA LEU A 49 7.25 -9.93 2.44
C LEU A 49 8.26 -10.76 1.64
N GLY A 50 8.84 -10.19 0.57
CA GLY A 50 9.85 -10.88 -0.24
C GLY A 50 11.10 -11.23 0.56
N LEU A 51 11.62 -10.31 1.38
CA LEU A 51 12.76 -10.58 2.24
C LEU A 51 12.42 -11.57 3.35
N THR A 52 11.23 -11.52 3.95
CA THR A 52 10.78 -12.53 4.91
C THR A 52 10.75 -13.91 4.26
N TYR A 53 10.21 -14.02 3.05
CA TYR A 53 10.15 -15.27 2.32
C TYR A 53 11.54 -15.80 1.94
N ALA A 54 12.45 -14.93 1.50
CA ALA A 54 13.84 -15.27 1.21
C ALA A 54 14.59 -15.86 2.42
N VAL A 55 14.31 -15.36 3.63
CA VAL A 55 14.90 -15.88 4.87
C VAL A 55 14.33 -17.26 5.21
N ILE A 56 13.03 -17.46 5.03
CA ILE A 56 12.36 -18.75 5.28
C ILE A 56 12.90 -19.81 4.31
N GLU A 57 12.97 -19.48 3.02
CA GLU A 57 13.45 -20.37 1.96
C GLU A 57 14.98 -20.51 1.93
N LYS A 58 15.70 -19.69 2.71
CA LYS A 58 17.17 -19.58 2.72
C LYS A 58 17.77 -19.33 1.32
N SER A 59 17.04 -18.60 0.48
CA SER A 59 17.40 -18.32 -0.92
C SER A 59 17.14 -16.87 -1.27
N GLY A 60 18.18 -16.16 -1.73
CA GLY A 60 18.03 -14.76 -2.18
C GLY A 60 17.10 -14.60 -3.38
N PHE A 61 16.98 -15.63 -4.23
CA PHE A 61 16.07 -15.61 -5.38
C PHE A 61 14.59 -15.57 -4.96
N ALA A 62 14.25 -16.12 -3.79
CA ALA A 62 12.89 -16.06 -3.28
C ALA A 62 12.43 -14.62 -2.98
N ALA A 63 13.36 -13.66 -2.80
CA ALA A 63 13.01 -12.25 -2.64
C ALA A 63 12.34 -11.65 -3.89
N LEU A 64 12.55 -12.26 -5.07
CA LEU A 64 11.93 -11.83 -6.33
C LEU A 64 10.40 -11.94 -6.31
N ILE A 65 9.80 -12.67 -5.36
CA ILE A 65 8.35 -12.69 -5.16
C ILE A 65 7.78 -11.29 -4.92
N ALA A 66 8.59 -10.36 -4.40
CA ALA A 66 8.22 -8.96 -4.25
C ALA A 66 7.82 -8.30 -5.58
N PHE A 67 8.39 -8.74 -6.72
CA PHE A 67 8.03 -8.23 -8.04
C PHE A 67 6.63 -8.63 -8.51
N TYR A 68 6.05 -9.66 -7.93
CA TYR A 68 4.65 -10.05 -8.19
C TYR A 68 3.70 -9.40 -7.18
N ILE A 69 4.11 -9.28 -5.92
CA ILE A 69 3.30 -8.67 -4.86
C ILE A 69 3.16 -7.16 -5.08
N PHE A 70 4.24 -6.47 -5.47
CA PHE A 70 4.26 -5.01 -5.67
C PHE A 70 3.22 -4.55 -6.71
N PRO A 71 3.19 -5.06 -7.96
CA PRO A 71 2.23 -4.60 -8.96
C PRO A 71 0.79 -4.85 -8.53
N VAL A 72 0.50 -5.97 -7.86
CA VAL A 72 -0.86 -6.28 -7.41
C VAL A 72 -1.36 -5.23 -6.41
N ILE A 73 -0.56 -4.93 -5.37
CA ILE A 73 -0.93 -3.91 -4.37
C ILE A 73 -0.99 -2.52 -5.01
N PHE A 74 -0.04 -2.20 -5.88
CA PHE A 74 0.00 -0.92 -6.59
C PHE A 74 -1.24 -0.73 -7.47
N LEU A 75 -1.68 -1.74 -8.22
CA LEU A 75 -2.87 -1.70 -9.07
C LEU A 75 -4.14 -1.51 -8.24
N ILE A 76 -4.24 -2.16 -7.08
CA ILE A 76 -5.37 -1.92 -6.15
C ILE A 76 -5.38 -0.44 -5.73
N GLY A 77 -4.22 0.11 -5.36
CA GLY A 77 -4.07 1.53 -5.03
C GLY A 77 -4.45 2.46 -6.19
N LEU A 78 -4.00 2.13 -7.41
CA LEU A 78 -4.32 2.89 -8.62
C LEU A 78 -5.83 2.89 -8.89
N ILE A 79 -6.49 1.74 -8.81
CA ILE A 79 -7.94 1.63 -9.00
C ILE A 79 -8.67 2.47 -7.95
N MET A 80 -8.27 2.38 -6.67
CA MET A 80 -8.86 3.21 -5.62
C MET A 80 -8.68 4.70 -5.89
N LEU A 81 -7.50 5.12 -6.34
CA LEU A 81 -7.22 6.51 -6.68
C LEU A 81 -8.10 7.00 -7.83
N LEU A 82 -8.20 6.21 -8.91
CA LEU A 82 -9.04 6.54 -10.07
C LEU A 82 -10.51 6.64 -9.67
N VAL A 83 -11.03 5.69 -8.89
CA VAL A 83 -12.39 5.75 -8.33
C VAL A 83 -12.57 7.03 -7.51
N GLY A 84 -11.59 7.41 -6.69
CA GLY A 84 -11.62 8.63 -5.91
C GLY A 84 -11.61 9.91 -6.77
N ILE A 85 -10.83 9.96 -7.84
CA ILE A 85 -10.74 11.13 -8.72
C ILE A 85 -12.04 11.32 -9.52
N PHE A 86 -12.53 10.23 -10.13
CA PHE A 86 -13.72 10.26 -10.99
C PHE A 86 -15.04 10.27 -10.22
N LYS A 87 -15.03 9.97 -8.92
CA LYS A 87 -16.23 10.09 -8.11
C LYS A 87 -16.71 11.55 -8.10
N LYS A 88 -17.91 11.76 -8.63
CA LYS A 88 -18.62 13.04 -8.54
C LYS A 88 -18.72 13.42 -7.07
N ASN A 89 -18.52 14.70 -6.77
CA ASN A 89 -18.78 15.18 -5.42
C ASN A 89 -20.26 14.87 -5.15
N GLU A 90 -20.54 14.13 -4.06
CA GLU A 90 -21.90 14.07 -3.51
C GLU A 90 -22.22 15.54 -3.20
N THR A 91 -22.97 16.19 -4.09
CA THR A 91 -23.65 17.45 -3.79
C THR A 91 -24.59 17.13 -2.65
N GLU A 92 -24.25 17.63 -1.46
CA GLU A 92 -25.26 17.92 -0.44
C GLU A 92 -26.30 18.88 -1.01
#